data_AF-A0A1H9RG99-F1
#
_entry.id   AF-A0A1H9RG99-F1
#
_cell.length_a   1.000
_cell.length_b   1.000
_cell.length_c   1.000
_cell.angle_alpha   90.00
_cell.angle_beta   90.00
_cell.angle_gamma   90.00
#
_symmetry.space_group_name_H-M   'P 1'
#
loop_
_entity.id
_entity.type
_entity.pdbx_description
1 polymer ?
#
loop_
_entity_poly.entity_id
_entity_poly.type
_entity_poly.pdbx_seq_one_letter_code
_entity_poly.pdbx_strand_id
1 'polypeptide(L)'
;MRTVLGSLLAILAFIGGAGVAQADPPAPPYPTVTTWHDAEVRTCEALSCPVYQVIPAGTSTIGICWTRGETVTALGYSNNVWIMVSMNSGGRYLVSAIYFEGNERANLPYENDCGPY
;
A
#
# COMPACT_ATOMS: atom_id res chain seq x y z
N MET A 1 -28.19 -3.88 63.08
CA MET A 1 -27.91 -4.78 61.94
C MET A 1 -28.82 -4.41 60.78
N ARG A 2 -28.24 -3.89 59.68
CA ARG A 2 -28.91 -3.75 58.38
C ARG A 2 -27.81 -3.74 57.32
N THR A 3 -27.52 -4.91 56.78
CA THR A 3 -26.77 -5.07 55.53
C THR A 3 -27.81 -5.21 54.41
N VAL A 4 -27.73 -4.36 53.39
CA VAL A 4 -28.30 -4.66 52.07
C VAL A 4 -27.22 -4.40 51.02
N LEU A 5 -26.79 -5.51 50.43
CA LEU A 5 -26.02 -5.63 49.20
C LEU A 5 -26.71 -4.89 48.04
N GLY A 6 -25.94 -4.33 47.11
CA GLY A 6 -26.45 -3.80 45.86
C GLY A 6 -25.34 -3.49 44.87
N SER A 7 -24.65 -4.55 44.45
CA SER A 7 -23.53 -4.58 43.52
C SER A 7 -23.85 -4.08 42.10
N LEU A 8 -22.84 -3.43 41.50
CA LEU A 8 -22.44 -3.48 40.08
C LEU A 8 -23.45 -3.04 39.00
N LEU A 9 -23.34 -1.77 38.58
CA LEU A 9 -23.68 -1.37 37.20
C LEU A 9 -22.40 -1.45 36.36
N ALA A 10 -22.27 -2.54 35.60
CA ALA A 10 -21.19 -2.75 34.65
C ALA A 10 -21.35 -1.81 33.44
N ILE A 11 -20.31 -1.04 33.16
CA ILE A 11 -20.18 -0.20 31.98
C ILE A 11 -19.87 -1.12 30.80
N LEU A 12 -20.83 -1.32 29.89
CA LEU A 12 -20.58 -1.97 28.60
C LEU A 12 -20.15 -0.89 27.59
N ALA A 13 -18.86 -0.56 27.59
CA ALA A 13 -18.23 0.10 26.46
C ALA A 13 -17.93 -0.97 25.41
N PHE A 14 -18.83 -1.14 24.43
CA PHE A 14 -18.50 -1.90 23.22
C PHE A 14 -17.59 -1.02 22.37
N ILE A 15 -16.28 -1.24 22.52
CA ILE A 15 -15.25 -0.65 21.68
C ILE A 15 -15.47 -1.24 20.29
N GLY A 16 -15.92 -0.41 19.34
CA GLY A 16 -16.04 -0.79 17.94
C GLY A 16 -14.68 -1.28 17.45
N GLY A 17 -14.62 -2.56 17.05
CA GLY A 17 -13.44 -3.10 16.40
C GLY A 17 -13.19 -2.30 15.12
N ALA A 18 -12.10 -1.55 15.08
CA ALA A 18 -11.52 -1.11 13.82
C ALA A 18 -11.01 -2.37 13.11
N GLY A 19 -11.89 -3.03 12.37
CA GLY A 19 -11.46 -3.99 11.36
C GLY A 19 -10.55 -3.22 10.41
N VAL A 20 -9.30 -3.64 10.29
CA VAL A 20 -8.45 -3.17 9.21
C VAL A 20 -9.18 -3.51 7.91
N ALA A 21 -9.59 -2.49 7.17
CA ALA A 21 -10.07 -2.69 5.81
C ALA A 21 -8.84 -3.10 5.00
N GLN A 22 -8.57 -4.40 4.95
CA GLN A 22 -7.66 -4.93 3.95
C GLN A 22 -8.37 -4.68 2.63
N ALA A 23 -7.81 -3.81 1.78
CA ALA A 23 -8.29 -3.64 0.42
C ALA A 23 -8.31 -5.04 -0.21
N ASP A 24 -9.49 -5.50 -0.63
CA ASP A 24 -9.61 -6.75 -1.36
C ASP A 24 -8.69 -6.67 -2.59
N PRO A 25 -7.88 -7.71 -2.87
CA PRO A 25 -7.08 -7.72 -4.09
C PRO A 25 -8.02 -7.52 -5.29
N PRO A 26 -7.62 -6.71 -6.30
CA PRO A 26 -8.49 -6.38 -7.43
C PRO A 26 -9.06 -7.64 -8.09
N ALA A 27 -10.32 -7.63 -8.54
CA ALA A 27 -10.84 -8.76 -9.32
C ALA A 27 -10.04 -8.89 -10.65
N PRO A 28 -9.67 -10.12 -11.08
CA PRO A 28 -8.96 -10.32 -12.34
C PRO A 28 -9.72 -9.71 -13.54
N PRO A 29 -9.02 -9.20 -14.56
CA PRO A 29 -7.57 -9.16 -14.69
C PRO A 29 -6.94 -8.07 -13.81
N TYR A 30 -5.91 -8.45 -13.04
CA TYR A 30 -5.13 -7.47 -12.28
C TYR A 30 -4.39 -6.54 -13.26
N PRO A 31 -4.41 -5.21 -13.06
CA PRO A 31 -3.66 -4.32 -13.91
C PRO A 31 -2.17 -4.60 -13.77
N THR A 32 -1.50 -4.74 -14.91
CA THR A 32 -0.06 -4.94 -14.98
C THR A 32 0.64 -3.61 -15.15
N VAL A 33 1.75 -3.43 -14.44
CA VAL A 33 2.66 -2.29 -14.58
C VAL A 33 4.01 -2.81 -15.05
N THR A 34 4.67 -2.07 -15.94
CA THR A 34 5.96 -2.45 -16.53
C THR A 34 7.02 -1.45 -16.13
N THR A 35 8.16 -1.93 -15.65
CA THR A 35 9.30 -1.07 -15.31
C THR A 35 10.02 -0.61 -16.57
N TRP A 36 10.37 0.67 -16.68
CA TRP A 36 11.26 1.15 -17.77
C TRP A 36 12.74 1.21 -17.34
N HIS A 37 12.99 1.12 -16.04
CA HIS A 37 14.32 1.07 -15.43
C HIS A 37 14.29 0.13 -14.22
N ASP A 38 15.46 -0.33 -13.76
CA ASP A 38 15.58 -1.09 -12.52
C ASP A 38 14.90 -0.34 -11.37
N ALA A 39 13.99 -1.04 -10.68
CA ALA A 39 13.07 -0.47 -9.72
C ALA A 39 13.19 -1.15 -8.37
N GLU A 40 13.55 -0.40 -7.33
CA GLU A 40 13.68 -0.92 -5.97
C GLU A 40 12.31 -1.09 -5.32
N VAL A 41 12.03 -2.31 -4.88
CA VAL A 41 10.86 -2.67 -4.08
C VAL A 41 11.19 -2.43 -2.62
N ARG A 42 10.39 -1.60 -1.97
CA ARG A 42 10.59 -1.16 -0.58
C ARG A 42 9.44 -1.59 0.31
N THR A 43 9.73 -1.69 1.60
CA THR A 43 8.78 -2.11 2.63
C THR A 43 7.81 -0.99 3.07
N CYS A 44 8.07 0.24 2.65
CA CYS A 44 7.16 1.39 2.75
C CYS A 44 7.46 2.42 1.64
N GLU A 45 6.61 3.43 1.53
CA GLU A 45 6.56 4.49 0.53
C GLU A 45 7.58 5.63 0.76
N ALA A 46 8.81 5.26 1.14
CA ALA A 46 9.93 6.19 1.33
C ALA A 46 11.28 5.53 0.99
N LEU A 47 12.25 6.33 0.56
CA LEU A 47 13.62 5.90 0.22
C LEU A 47 14.44 5.50 1.46
N SER A 48 14.01 5.90 2.66
CA SER A 48 14.59 5.42 3.91
C SER A 48 14.15 3.99 4.28
N CYS A 49 13.09 3.48 3.65
CA CYS A 49 12.56 2.14 3.93
C CYS A 49 13.48 1.06 3.36
N PRO A 50 13.69 -0.07 4.06
CA PRO A 50 14.47 -1.19 3.55
C PRO A 50 14.04 -1.63 2.15
N VAL A 51 15.04 -1.85 1.28
CA VAL A 51 14.85 -2.48 -0.03
C VAL A 51 14.68 -3.99 0.19
N TYR A 52 13.57 -4.54 -0.28
CA TYR A 52 13.28 -5.97 -0.26
C TYR A 52 13.93 -6.67 -1.45
N GLN A 53 13.77 -6.12 -2.66
CA GLN A 53 14.39 -6.61 -3.89
C GLN A 53 14.38 -5.55 -4.99
N VAL A 54 14.89 -5.88 -6.18
CA VAL A 54 14.84 -5.04 -7.38
C VAL A 54 14.05 -5.75 -8.47
N ILE A 55 13.12 -5.04 -9.11
CA ILE A 55 12.46 -5.48 -10.34
C ILE A 55 13.31 -4.95 -11.51
N PRO A 56 13.89 -5.83 -12.36
CA PRO A 56 14.70 -5.39 -13.50
C PRO A 56 13.89 -4.56 -14.50
N ALA A 57 14.54 -3.67 -15.24
CA ALA A 57 13.94 -2.94 -16.36
C ALA A 57 13.26 -3.89 -17.38
N GLY A 58 12.13 -3.45 -17.94
CA GLY A 58 11.34 -4.20 -18.91
C GLY A 58 10.49 -5.34 -18.32
N THR A 59 10.41 -5.45 -16.99
CA THR A 59 9.66 -6.52 -16.33
C THR A 59 8.25 -6.04 -16.00
N SER A 60 7.25 -6.81 -16.40
CA SER A 60 5.85 -6.57 -15.99
C SER A 60 5.53 -7.30 -14.69
N THR A 61 4.82 -6.63 -13.79
CA THR A 61 4.29 -7.21 -12.54
C THR A 61 2.87 -6.72 -12.29
N ILE A 62 2.18 -7.33 -11.33
CA ILE A 62 0.85 -6.89 -10.90
C ILE A 62 1.00 -5.63 -10.03
N GLY A 63 0.39 -4.53 -10.47
CA GLY A 63 0.19 -3.32 -9.67
C GLY A 63 -1.14 -3.44 -8.93
N ILE A 64 -1.11 -3.68 -7.63
CA ILE A 64 -2.31 -3.88 -6.80
C ILE A 64 -3.11 -2.58 -6.71
N CYS A 65 -2.44 -1.50 -6.31
CA CYS A 65 -3.02 -0.18 -6.10
C CYS A 65 -1.89 0.87 -6.08
N TRP A 66 -2.24 2.15 -6.07
CA TRP A 66 -1.31 3.25 -5.88
C TRP A 66 -1.58 4.00 -4.57
N THR A 67 -0.55 4.63 -4.01
CA THR A 67 -0.67 5.52 -2.84
C THR A 67 0.27 6.71 -2.99
N ARG A 68 0.12 7.73 -2.14
CA ARG A 68 1.10 8.82 -1.99
C ARG A 68 2.08 8.51 -0.86
N GLY A 69 3.31 8.95 -1.04
CA GLY A 69 4.40 8.81 -0.06
C GLY A 69 5.45 9.91 -0.23
N GLU A 70 6.71 9.57 0.06
CA GLU A 70 7.84 10.45 -0.19
C GLU A 70 7.89 10.85 -1.67
N THR A 71 8.20 12.12 -1.95
CA THR A 71 8.46 12.58 -3.32
C THR A 71 9.86 12.12 -3.73
N VAL A 72 9.94 11.25 -4.73
CA VAL A 72 11.21 10.78 -5.28
C VAL A 72 11.54 11.61 -6.51
N THR A 73 12.78 12.12 -6.57
CA THR A 73 13.31 12.81 -7.75
C THR A 73 14.58 12.11 -8.22
N ALA A 74 14.51 11.45 -9.37
CA ALA A 74 15.63 10.73 -9.97
C ALA A 74 15.43 10.62 -11.49
N LEU A 75 16.54 10.45 -12.23
CA LEU A 75 16.52 10.23 -13.69
C LEU A 75 15.78 11.32 -14.50
N GLY A 76 15.71 12.55 -13.97
CA GLY A 76 14.98 13.66 -14.60
C GLY A 76 13.47 13.69 -14.30
N TYR A 77 12.95 12.76 -13.51
CA TYR A 77 11.55 12.67 -13.12
C TYR A 77 11.36 12.97 -11.64
N SER A 78 10.18 13.47 -11.28
CA SER A 78 9.76 13.68 -9.91
C SER A 78 8.31 13.24 -9.73
N ASN A 79 8.04 12.41 -8.73
CA ASN A 79 6.69 11.92 -8.43
C ASN A 79 6.59 11.50 -6.97
N ASN A 80 5.41 11.66 -6.36
CA ASN A 80 5.11 11.22 -4.99
C ASN A 80 4.18 10.01 -4.93
N VAL A 81 3.83 9.44 -6.08
CA VAL A 81 3.05 8.21 -6.17
C VAL A 81 3.96 6.99 -6.02
N TRP A 82 3.47 6.02 -5.27
CA TRP A 82 4.09 4.71 -5.05
C TRP A 82 3.10 3.62 -5.43
N ILE A 83 3.58 2.63 -6.18
CA ILE A 83 2.79 1.51 -6.67
C ILE A 83 2.99 0.32 -5.73
N MET A 84 1.90 -0.21 -5.18
CA MET A 84 1.94 -1.47 -4.47
C MET A 84 2.00 -2.61 -5.47
N VAL A 85 3.04 -3.43 -5.38
CA VAL A 85 3.28 -4.54 -6.30
C VAL A 85 3.04 -5.88 -5.61
N SER A 86 2.49 -6.84 -6.34
CA SER A 86 2.28 -8.19 -5.81
C SER A 86 3.61 -8.92 -5.66
N MET A 87 3.78 -9.59 -4.53
CA MET A 87 4.96 -10.39 -4.19
C MET A 87 4.53 -11.72 -3.59
N ASN A 88 5.24 -12.80 -3.94
CA ASN A 88 4.94 -14.16 -3.46
C ASN A 88 4.99 -14.29 -1.94
N SER A 89 5.76 -13.44 -1.25
CA SER A 89 5.86 -13.41 0.21
C SER A 89 4.61 -12.85 0.90
N GLY A 90 3.72 -12.18 0.16
CA GLY A 90 2.63 -11.40 0.72
C GLY A 90 3.13 -10.18 1.51
N GLY A 91 2.24 -9.21 1.76
CA GLY A 91 2.57 -7.99 2.50
C GLY A 91 2.62 -6.73 1.63
N ARG A 92 3.10 -5.63 2.23
CA ARG A 92 3.03 -4.30 1.65
C ARG A 92 4.39 -3.95 1.02
N TYR A 93 4.44 -3.97 -0.30
CA TYR A 93 5.66 -3.72 -1.06
C TYR A 93 5.43 -2.63 -2.09
N LEU A 94 6.19 -1.55 -1.97
CA LEU A 94 5.98 -0.30 -2.70
C LEU A 94 7.19 -0.01 -3.58
N VAL A 95 6.92 0.47 -4.79
CA VAL A 95 7.93 0.94 -5.74
C VAL A 95 7.53 2.35 -6.16
N SER A 96 8.47 3.29 -6.21
CA SER A 96 8.15 4.64 -6.68
C SER A 96 7.65 4.59 -8.13
N ALA A 97 6.56 5.31 -8.41
CA ALA A 97 5.93 5.32 -9.73
C ALA A 97 6.85 5.87 -10.83
N ILE A 98 7.91 6.60 -10.48
CA ILE A 98 8.88 7.11 -11.46
C ILE A 98 9.56 5.99 -12.27
N TYR A 99 9.57 4.75 -11.78
CA TYR A 99 10.25 3.61 -12.43
C TYR A 99 9.34 2.80 -13.34
N PHE A 100 8.04 3.12 -13.43
CA PHE A 100 7.10 2.43 -14.30
C PHE A 100 6.74 3.25 -15.53
N GLU A 101 6.47 2.55 -16.62
CA GLU A 101 5.92 3.13 -17.84
C GLU A 101 4.52 3.71 -17.58
N GLY A 102 4.14 4.70 -18.39
CA GLY A 102 2.80 5.30 -18.36
C GLY A 102 2.75 6.67 -17.68
N ASN A 103 1.59 6.99 -17.10
CA ASN A 103 1.35 8.25 -16.41
C ASN A 103 1.86 8.25 -14.96
N GLU A 104 1.53 9.29 -14.18
CA GLU A 104 1.95 9.42 -12.78
C GLU A 104 1.57 8.24 -11.86
N ARG A 105 0.62 7.38 -12.27
CA ARG A 105 0.17 6.19 -11.53
C ARG A 105 0.50 4.88 -12.26
N ALA A 106 1.49 4.88 -13.16
CA ALA A 106 1.81 3.72 -13.99
C ALA A 106 0.59 3.21 -14.80
N ASN A 107 -0.27 4.14 -15.23
CA ASN A 107 -1.57 3.87 -15.86
C ASN A 107 -2.59 3.11 -15.00
N LEU A 108 -2.38 3.01 -13.68
CA LEU A 108 -3.44 2.54 -12.79
C LEU A 108 -4.60 3.55 -12.76
N PRO A 109 -5.87 3.06 -12.72
CA PRO A 109 -7.04 3.91 -12.56
C PRO A 109 -6.97 4.75 -11.29
N TYR A 110 -7.64 5.90 -11.30
CA TYR A 110 -7.66 6.79 -10.13
C TYR A 110 -8.32 6.11 -8.92
N GLU A 111 -9.34 5.30 -9.16
CA GLU A 111 -10.06 4.51 -8.17
C GLU A 111 -9.23 3.36 -7.56
N ASN A 112 -8.09 2.98 -8.16
CA ASN A 112 -7.15 2.00 -7.60
C ASN A 112 -6.24 2.60 -6.51
N ASP A 113 -6.77 3.50 -5.70
CA ASP A 113 -6.09 4.04 -4.52
C ASP A 113 -6.07 2.98 -3.40
N CYS A 114 -4.93 2.79 -2.75
CA CYS A 114 -4.81 1.80 -1.68
C CYS A 114 -5.60 2.13 -0.40
N GLY A 115 -6.17 3.33 -0.31
CA GLY A 115 -6.90 3.83 0.85
C GLY A 115 -5.99 4.44 1.92
N PRO A 116 -6.59 5.07 2.95
CA PRO A 116 -5.85 5.56 4.11
C PRO A 116 -5.30 4.39 4.92
N TYR A 117 -4.01 4.46 5.28
CA TYR A 117 -3.32 3.50 6.15
C TYR A 117 -3.26 3.99 7.59
#